data_AF-A0A6S7IC94-F1
#
_entry.id   AF-A0A6S7IC94-F1
#
_cell.length_a   1.000
_cell.length_b   1.000
_cell.length_c   1.000
_cell.angle_alpha   90.00
_cell.angle_beta   90.00
_cell.angle_gamma   90.00
#
_symmetry.space_group_name_H-M   'P 1'
#
loop_
_entity.id
_entity.type
_entity.pdbx_description
1 polymer ?
#
loop_
_entity_poly.entity_id
_entity_poly.type
_entity_poly.pdbx_seq_one_letter_code
_entity_poly.pdbx_strand_id
1 'polypeptide(L)'
;MSDIWQSPSTFNESSLEALNIANSFKNHYKNRIVQEWSTFSPTQARIVLYSPGKEDVVLTFNTQNTNNMNWFAEANLQTSPWQDIHEKVKISFSVV
;
A
#
# COMPACT_ATOMS: atom_id res chain seq x y z
N MET A 1 -5.21 -2.70 -18.89
CA MET A 1 -5.16 -1.49 -18.03
C MET A 1 -3.69 -1.16 -17.80
N SER A 2 -3.30 0.11 -17.83
CA SER A 2 -1.94 0.51 -17.43
C SER A 2 -1.79 0.36 -15.91
N ASP A 3 -0.65 -0.15 -15.46
CA ASP A 3 -0.35 -0.32 -14.04
C ASP A 3 -0.25 1.07 -13.37
N ILE A 4 -1.29 1.45 -12.62
CA ILE A 4 -1.40 2.75 -11.94
C ILE A 4 -0.24 2.96 -10.97
N TRP A 5 0.25 1.88 -10.35
CA TRP A 5 1.34 1.96 -9.37
C TRP A 5 2.67 2.28 -10.05
N GLN A 6 2.94 1.70 -11.21
CA GLN A 6 4.15 1.97 -12.00
C GLN A 6 4.10 3.29 -12.79
N SER A 7 2.89 3.81 -13.04
CA SER A 7 2.72 5.06 -13.81
C SER A 7 3.50 6.24 -13.18
N PRO A 8 4.19 7.07 -13.96
CA PRO A 8 4.87 8.26 -13.45
C PRO A 8 3.90 9.38 -13.06
N SER A 9 2.60 9.23 -13.29
CA SER A 9 1.58 10.24 -12.98
C SER A 9 0.93 10.01 -11.60
N THR A 10 0.39 11.08 -11.01
CA THR A 10 -0.52 10.98 -9.86
C THR A 10 -1.92 10.59 -10.36
N PHE A 11 -2.78 10.12 -9.47
CA PHE A 11 -4.12 9.70 -9.85
C PHE A 11 -5.13 10.12 -8.77
N ASN A 12 -6.12 10.93 -9.16
CA ASN A 12 -7.12 11.52 -8.26
C ASN A 12 -6.53 12.29 -7.06
N GLU A 13 -5.30 12.81 -7.16
CA GLU A 13 -4.63 13.48 -6.04
C GLU A 13 -5.35 14.76 -5.59
N SER A 14 -5.97 15.49 -6.51
CA SER A 14 -6.76 16.71 -6.23
C SER A 14 -8.19 16.44 -5.78
N SER A 15 -8.64 15.18 -5.75
CA SER A 15 -10.00 14.82 -5.34
C SER A 15 -10.08 14.70 -3.82
N LEU A 16 -10.79 15.63 -3.18
CA LEU A 16 -11.08 15.55 -1.74
C LEU A 16 -11.92 14.31 -1.39
N GLU A 17 -12.77 13.85 -2.31
CA GLU A 17 -13.56 12.64 -2.13
C GLU A 17 -12.67 11.39 -1.99
N ALA A 18 -11.52 11.37 -2.66
CA ALA A 18 -10.56 10.27 -2.58
C ALA A 18 -9.84 10.16 -1.23
N LEU A 19 -9.89 11.22 -0.42
CA LEU A 19 -9.32 11.25 0.93
C LEU A 19 -10.36 10.85 2.00
N ASN A 20 -11.62 10.63 1.60
CA ASN A 20 -12.70 10.30 2.51
C ASN A 20 -12.67 8.81 2.89
N ILE A 21 -12.53 8.51 4.18
CA ILE A 21 -12.50 7.15 4.73
C ILE A 21 -13.88 6.44 4.73
N ALA A 22 -14.96 7.14 4.38
CA ALA A 22 -16.31 6.57 4.28
C ALA A 22 -16.48 5.57 3.11
N ASN A 23 -15.42 5.28 2.34
CA ASN A 23 -15.42 4.35 1.21
C ASN A 23 -16.47 4.73 0.13
N SER A 24 -16.84 6.02 0.04
CA SER A 24 -17.76 6.52 -0.99
C SER A 24 -17.07 6.70 -2.34
N PHE A 25 -15.77 6.97 -2.34
CA PHE A 25 -14.96 7.09 -3.55
C PHE A 25 -14.48 5.72 -4.04
N LYS A 26 -14.91 5.32 -5.25
CA LYS A 26 -14.68 3.96 -5.79
C LYS A 26 -13.56 3.88 -6.83
N ASN A 27 -12.87 4.99 -7.10
CA ASN A 27 -11.74 5.02 -8.02
C ASN A 27 -10.40 4.85 -7.27
N HIS A 28 -9.35 4.51 -8.00
CA HIS A 28 -8.00 4.44 -7.45
C HIS A 28 -7.51 5.83 -7.01
N TYR A 29 -6.60 5.87 -6.05
CA TYR A 29 -5.91 7.08 -5.62
C TYR A 29 -4.42 6.82 -5.57
N LYS A 30 -3.62 7.78 -6.07
CA LYS A 30 -2.16 7.75 -5.99
C LYS A 30 -1.63 9.16 -5.75
N ASN A 31 -0.97 9.33 -4.60
CA ASN A 31 -0.32 10.56 -4.18
C ASN A 31 1.10 10.71 -4.79
N ARG A 32 1.57 11.95 -4.96
CA ARG A 32 2.94 12.26 -5.43
C ARG A 32 4.06 11.63 -4.59
N ILE A 33 3.83 11.32 -3.31
CA ILE A 33 4.80 10.66 -2.43
C ILE A 33 5.27 9.31 -3.01
N VAL A 34 4.41 8.61 -3.75
CA VAL A 34 4.82 7.34 -4.40
C VAL A 34 5.89 7.58 -5.47
N GLN A 35 5.90 8.75 -6.12
CA GLN A 35 6.93 9.14 -7.09
C GLN A 35 8.16 9.72 -6.37
N GLU A 36 7.90 10.57 -5.39
CA GLU A 36 8.91 11.26 -4.57
C GLU A 36 9.42 10.40 -3.41
N TRP A 37 9.35 9.08 -3.52
CA TRP A 37 9.63 8.14 -2.43
C TRP A 37 11.02 8.35 -1.83
N SER A 38 12.03 8.53 -2.69
CA SER A 38 13.41 8.78 -2.28
C SER A 38 13.52 10.10 -1.48
N THR A 39 12.89 11.16 -1.98
CA THR A 39 12.86 12.47 -1.33
C THR A 39 12.11 12.43 0.00
N PHE A 40 10.98 11.72 0.06
CA PHE A 40 10.16 11.55 1.26
C PHE A 40 10.86 10.69 2.32
N SER A 41 11.67 9.71 1.90
CA SER A 41 12.44 8.82 2.77
C SER A 41 11.60 8.23 3.93
N PRO A 42 10.52 7.50 3.63
CA PRO A 42 9.66 6.93 4.67
C PRO A 42 10.45 5.94 5.53
N THR A 43 10.10 5.86 6.81
CA THR A 43 10.63 4.85 7.74
C THR A 43 9.67 3.68 7.94
N GLN A 44 8.38 3.88 7.68
CA GLN A 44 7.35 2.86 7.77
C GLN A 44 6.27 3.06 6.70
N ALA A 45 5.72 1.94 6.22
CA ALA A 45 4.52 1.91 5.38
C ALA A 45 3.52 0.89 5.91
N ARG A 46 2.24 1.07 5.57
CA ARG A 46 1.15 0.18 5.96
C ARG A 46 0.31 -0.24 4.76
N ILE A 47 -0.08 -1.51 4.73
CA ILE A 47 -1.20 -1.98 3.91
C ILE A 47 -2.38 -2.19 4.84
N VAL A 48 -3.50 -1.56 4.53
CA VAL A 48 -4.71 -1.63 5.35
C VAL A 48 -5.90 -2.05 4.48
N LEU A 49 -6.60 -3.11 4.88
CA LEU A 49 -7.90 -3.47 4.31
C LEU A 49 -8.98 -3.01 5.27
N TYR A 50 -9.99 -2.32 4.71
CA TYR A 50 -11.06 -1.72 5.49
C TYR A 50 -12.38 -2.43 5.24
N SER A 51 -13.10 -2.72 6.33
CA SER A 51 -14.56 -2.73 6.33
C SER A 51 -15.07 -1.29 6.53
N PRO A 52 -16.35 -1.00 6.27
CA PRO A 52 -16.91 0.33 6.50
C PRO A 52 -16.55 0.90 7.88
N GLY A 53 -15.71 1.94 7.90
CA GLY A 53 -15.26 2.63 9.11
C GLY A 53 -14.27 1.87 10.00
N LYS A 54 -13.73 0.72 9.57
CA LYS A 54 -12.88 -0.14 10.41
C LYS A 54 -11.71 -0.74 9.63
N GLU A 55 -10.50 -0.61 10.17
CA GLU A 55 -9.32 -1.36 9.72
C GLU A 55 -9.46 -2.84 10.13
N ASP A 56 -9.61 -3.75 9.17
CA ASP A 56 -9.72 -5.19 9.44
C ASP A 56 -8.39 -5.92 9.35
N VAL A 57 -7.56 -5.54 8.39
CA VAL A 57 -6.23 -6.14 8.18
C VAL A 57 -5.22 -5.01 8.14
N VAL A 58 -4.16 -5.13 8.94
CA VAL A 58 -3.07 -4.17 8.99
C VAL A 58 -1.74 -4.91 8.87
N LEU A 59 -0.99 -4.60 7.83
CA LEU A 59 0.40 -5.00 7.67
C LEU A 59 1.26 -3.75 7.84
N THR A 60 2.36 -3.84 8.60
CA THR A 60 3.34 -2.76 8.72
C THR A 60 4.68 -3.23 8.13
N PHE A 61 5.39 -2.33 7.46
CA PHE A 61 6.65 -2.62 6.78
C PHE A 61 7.71 -1.58 7.15
N ASN A 62 8.95 -2.03 7.30
CA ASN A 62 10.12 -1.17 7.35
C ASN A 62 10.47 -0.71 5.93
N THR A 63 10.56 0.59 5.71
CA THR A 63 10.84 1.17 4.38
C THR A 63 12.23 1.79 4.26
N GLN A 64 13.09 1.61 5.26
CA GLN A 64 14.48 2.04 5.18
C GLN A 64 15.21 1.26 4.09
N ASN A 65 15.93 1.98 3.22
CA ASN A 65 16.66 1.43 2.08
C ASN A 65 15.75 0.72 1.04
N THR A 66 14.47 1.08 0.97
CA THR A 66 13.52 0.58 -0.04
C THR A 66 13.16 1.68 -1.04
N ASN A 67 12.56 1.29 -2.16
CA ASN A 67 11.91 2.19 -3.11
C ASN A 67 10.39 1.91 -3.16
N ASN A 68 9.69 2.69 -3.98
CA ASN A 68 8.25 2.55 -4.20
C ASN A 68 7.83 1.20 -4.83
N MET A 69 8.77 0.40 -5.34
CA MET A 69 8.53 -0.88 -6.01
C MET A 69 8.91 -2.12 -5.18
N ASN A 70 9.57 -1.97 -4.03
CA ASN A 70 10.05 -3.12 -3.25
C ASN A 70 9.80 -3.02 -1.73
N TRP A 71 9.25 -1.91 -1.23
CA TRP A 71 8.97 -1.73 0.20
C TRP A 71 8.05 -2.82 0.79
N PHE A 72 7.16 -3.37 -0.03
CA PHE A 72 6.20 -4.42 0.35
C PHE A 72 6.78 -5.85 0.29
N ALA A 73 8.10 -6.00 0.07
CA ALA A 73 8.74 -7.31 0.14
C ALA A 73 8.58 -7.92 1.55
N GLU A 74 8.44 -9.25 1.63
CA GLU A 74 8.28 -9.95 2.92
C GLU A 74 9.40 -9.64 3.91
N ALA A 75 10.65 -9.54 3.44
CA ALA A 75 11.79 -9.24 4.30
C ALA A 75 11.64 -7.90 5.05
N ASN A 76 10.78 -7.01 4.55
CA ASN A 76 10.48 -5.72 5.16
C ASN A 76 9.26 -5.76 6.08
N LEU A 77 8.49 -6.86 6.11
CA LEU A 77 7.29 -6.99 6.94
C LEU A 77 7.67 -6.98 8.42
N GLN A 78 7.13 -6.04 9.18
CA GLN A 78 7.35 -5.88 10.62
C GLN A 78 6.23 -6.52 11.45
N THR A 79 4.97 -6.25 11.09
CA THR A 79 3.82 -6.82 11.79
C THR A 79 2.77 -7.30 10.82
N SER A 80 2.12 -8.40 11.20
CA SER A 80 1.03 -9.02 10.46
C SER A 80 -0.02 -9.54 11.45
N PRO A 81 -1.30 -9.60 11.07
CA PRO A 81 -2.33 -10.24 11.91
C PRO A 81 -2.22 -11.77 11.89
N TRP A 82 -1.46 -12.34 10.94
CA TRP A 82 -1.21 -13.77 10.82
C TRP A 82 0.10 -14.16 11.51
N GLN A 83 0.04 -15.25 12.28
CA GLN A 83 1.20 -15.79 12.99
C GLN A 83 2.04 -16.72 12.12
N ASP A 84 1.44 -17.31 11.09
CA ASP A 84 2.02 -18.36 10.25
C ASP A 84 2.59 -17.84 8.92
N ILE A 85 2.67 -16.52 8.76
CA ILE A 85 3.02 -15.87 7.48
C ILE A 85 4.42 -16.26 6.96
N HIS A 86 5.31 -16.68 7.86
CA HIS A 86 6.67 -17.15 7.54
C HIS A 86 6.83 -18.68 7.58
N GLU A 87 5.83 -19.41 8.07
CA GLU A 87 5.93 -20.85 8.36
C GLU A 87 5.29 -21.73 7.27
N LYS A 88 4.43 -21.14 6.44
CA LYS A 88 3.62 -21.88 5.45
C LYS A 88 4.01 -21.52 4.01
N VAL A 89 3.75 -22.46 3.11
CA VAL A 89 3.88 -22.24 1.66
C VAL A 89 2.94 -21.12 1.25
N LYS A 90 3.49 -20.10 0.59
CA LYS A 90 2.71 -18.96 0.14
C LYS A 90 1.91 -19.30 -1.11
N ILE A 91 0.61 -19.14 -1.02
CA ILE A 91 -0.27 -19.19 -2.19
C ILE A 91 -0.45 -17.75 -2.66
N SER A 92 0.08 -17.44 -3.83
CA SER A 92 -0.05 -16.12 -4.44
C SER A 92 -1.29 -16.08 -5.32
N PHE A 93 -2.10 -15.01 -5.20
CA PHE A 93 -3.10 -14.66 -6.19
C PHE A 93 -2.79 -13.27 -6.75
N SER A 94 -3.03 -13.07 -8.03
CA SER A 94 -2.91 -11.77 -8.69
C SER A 94 -4.22 -11.48 -9.41
N VAL A 95 -4.74 -10.26 -9.26
CA VAL A 95 -5.84 -9.77 -10.09
C VAL A 95 -5.22 -9.06 -11.30
N VAL A 96 -5.61 -9.49 -12.50
CA VAL A 96 -5.12 -8.95 -13.78
C VAL A 96 -6.00 -7.78 -14.23
#